data_AF-A0A2H0VKX9-F1
#
_entry.id   AF-A0A2H0VKX9-F1
#
_cell.length_a   1.000
_cell.length_b   1.000
_cell.length_c   1.000
_cell.angle_alpha   90.00
_cell.angle_beta   90.00
_cell.angle_gamma   90.00
#
_symmetry.space_group_name_H-M   'P 1'
#
loop_
_entity.id
_entity.type
_entity.pdbx_description
1 polymer ?
#
loop_
_entity_poly.entity_id
_entity_poly.type
_entity_poly.pdbx_seq_one_letter_code
_entity_poly.pdbx_strand_id
1 'polypeptide(L)'
;GMLEICPDLSEFIIDATERSVQRPKKNQEFYYSGKKKKHTIKNQIIVHPHTKRILAVSQTVEGKRHDKQLCRDDGTVLRAEPGATCLADLGYVGLQELSSQLKVILPI
;
A
#
# COMPACT_ATOMS: atom_id res chain seq x y z
N GLY A 1 12.35 -8.88 1.46
CA GLY A 1 13.05 -8.39 0.26
C GLY A 1 12.00 -7.84 -0.68
N MET A 2 12.20 -6.61 -1.18
CA MET A 2 11.37 -6.06 -2.25
C MET A 2 11.67 -6.85 -3.53
N LEU A 3 10.65 -7.41 -4.18
CA LEU A 3 10.77 -7.82 -5.57
C LEU A 3 10.85 -6.54 -6.42
N GLU A 4 11.80 -6.55 -7.36
CA GLU A 4 12.15 -5.53 -8.36
C GLU A 4 11.24 -4.29 -8.44
N ILE A 5 11.81 -3.13 -8.08
CA ILE A 5 11.28 -1.84 -8.49
C ILE A 5 11.51 -1.74 -10.00
N CYS A 6 10.44 -1.82 -10.80
CA CYS A 6 10.50 -1.40 -12.19
C CYS A 6 10.85 0.10 -12.20
N PRO A 7 11.88 0.54 -12.95
CA PRO A 7 12.45 1.88 -12.76
C PRO A 7 11.49 3.06 -12.98
N ASP A 8 10.38 2.87 -13.69
CA ASP A 8 9.52 3.97 -14.10
C ASP A 8 8.17 3.90 -13.38
N LEU A 9 8.13 4.36 -12.12
CA LEU A 9 6.88 4.64 -11.41
C LEU A 9 6.29 5.97 -11.90
N SER A 10 5.95 6.03 -13.19
CA SER A 10 5.37 7.21 -13.86
C SER A 10 3.84 7.24 -13.78
N GLU A 11 3.18 6.08 -13.94
CA GLU A 11 1.75 5.91 -13.71
C GLU A 11 1.49 4.57 -13.02
N PHE A 12 0.85 4.58 -11.85
CA PHE A 12 0.59 3.36 -11.08
C PHE A 12 -0.70 3.42 -10.27
N ILE A 13 -1.27 2.25 -9.99
CA ILE A 13 -2.36 2.06 -9.04
C ILE A 13 -1.77 1.51 -7.75
N ILE A 14 -2.21 2.04 -6.61
CA ILE A 14 -1.84 1.54 -5.28
C ILE A 14 -3.09 1.08 -4.53
N ASP A 15 -3.01 -0.10 -3.92
CA ASP A 15 -4.06 -0.63 -3.05
C ASP A 15 -3.44 -1.46 -1.92
N ALA A 16 -4.11 -1.51 -0.78
CA ALA A 16 -3.71 -2.35 0.36
C ALA A 16 -4.76 -3.40 0.68
N THR A 17 -4.31 -4.65 0.80
CA THR A 17 -5.20 -5.79 1.02
C THR A 17 -4.91 -6.47 2.35
N GLU A 18 -5.97 -6.72 3.13
CA GLU A 18 -5.91 -7.54 4.34
C GLU A 18 -6.17 -9.01 4.02
N ARG A 19 -5.29 -9.89 4.50
CA ARG A 19 -5.40 -11.35 4.39
C ARG A 19 -5.59 -11.97 5.77
N SER A 20 -6.57 -12.85 5.90
CA SER A 20 -6.78 -13.60 7.15
C SER A 20 -5.64 -14.58 7.40
N VAL A 21 -5.25 -14.72 8.66
CA VAL A 21 -4.25 -15.69 9.11
C VAL A 21 -4.83 -16.53 10.25
N GLN A 22 -4.21 -17.68 10.51
CA GLN A 22 -4.53 -18.47 11.70
C GLN A 22 -4.33 -17.62 12.97
N ARG A 23 -5.26 -17.74 13.92
CA ARG A 23 -5.17 -17.06 15.22
C ARG A 23 -3.81 -17.36 15.87
N PRO A 24 -2.94 -16.36 16.08
CA PRO A 24 -1.62 -16.57 16.68
C PRO A 24 -1.75 -17.07 18.13
N LYS A 25 -0.78 -17.86 18.60
CA LYS A 25 -0.75 -18.29 20.02
C LYS A 25 -0.27 -17.16 20.96
N LYS A 26 0.57 -16.24 20.46
CA LYS A 26 1.10 -15.07 21.17
C LYS A 26 0.80 -13.80 20.38
N ASN A 27 0.74 -12.65 21.06
CA ASN A 27 0.53 -11.33 20.43
C ASN A 27 -0.75 -11.24 19.57
N GLN A 28 -1.84 -11.86 19.99
CA GLN A 28 -3.09 -11.90 19.23
C GLN A 28 -3.64 -10.51 18.92
N GLU A 29 -3.65 -9.61 19.90
CA GLU A 29 -4.11 -8.22 19.75
C GLU A 29 -3.31 -7.43 18.72
N PHE A 30 -2.04 -7.80 18.49
CA PHE A 30 -1.21 -7.18 17.47
C PHE A 30 -1.77 -7.44 16.07
N TYR A 31 -2.20 -8.68 15.79
CA TYR A 31 -2.72 -9.09 14.49
C TYR A 31 -4.23 -8.95 14.34
N TYR A 32 -4.97 -8.63 15.41
CA TYR A 32 -6.42 -8.51 15.34
C TYR A 32 -6.86 -7.23 14.62
N SER A 33 -7.60 -7.39 13.52
CA SER A 33 -8.21 -6.29 12.77
C SER A 33 -9.63 -6.03 13.24
N GLY A 34 -9.87 -4.82 13.75
CA GLY A 34 -11.21 -4.37 14.15
C GLY A 34 -12.18 -4.26 12.97
N LYS A 35 -11.67 -3.96 11.76
CA LYS A 35 -12.44 -3.84 10.51
C LYS A 35 -12.90 -5.21 10.01
N LYS A 36 -12.02 -6.21 10.00
CA LYS A 36 -12.33 -7.57 9.52
C LYS A 36 -12.86 -8.52 10.61
N LYS A 37 -12.78 -8.12 11.88
CA LYS A 37 -13.13 -8.94 13.06
C LYS A 37 -12.39 -10.29 13.11
N LYS A 38 -11.14 -10.30 12.62
CA LYS A 38 -10.29 -11.50 12.48
C LYS A 38 -8.83 -11.12 12.66
N HIS A 39 -7.96 -12.11 12.87
CA HIS A 39 -6.51 -11.91 12.82
C HIS A 39 -6.09 -11.82 11.35
N THR A 40 -5.48 -10.70 10.98
CA THR A 40 -5.12 -10.42 9.60
C THR A 40 -3.71 -9.85 9.52
N ILE A 41 -3.10 -10.07 8.36
CA ILE A 41 -1.90 -9.36 7.90
C ILE A 41 -2.27 -8.51 6.70
N LYS A 42 -1.45 -7.53 6.35
CA LYS A 42 -1.68 -6.63 5.22
C LYS A 42 -0.43 -6.46 4.39
N ASN A 43 -0.65 -6.31 3.09
CA ASN A 43 0.35 -5.87 2.14
C ASN A 43 -0.26 -4.77 1.26
N GLN A 44 0.57 -3.81 0.89
CA GLN A 44 0.29 -2.85 -0.16
C GLN A 44 0.88 -3.39 -1.47
N ILE A 45 0.15 -3.21 -2.55
CA ILE A 45 0.54 -3.65 -3.89
C ILE A 45 0.47 -2.43 -4.79
N ILE A 46 1.53 -2.23 -5.59
CA ILE A 46 1.57 -1.24 -6.66
C ILE A 46 1.51 -2.00 -7.97
N VAL A 47 0.61 -1.60 -8.86
CA VAL A 47 0.43 -2.23 -10.17
C VAL A 47 0.43 -1.21 -11.29
N HIS A 48 0.91 -1.63 -12.46
CA HIS A 48 0.82 -0.82 -13.67
C HIS A 48 -0.63 -0.81 -14.18
N PRO A 49 -1.26 0.36 -14.43
CA PRO A 49 -2.68 0.46 -14.75
C PRO A 49 -3.05 -0.27 -16.04
N HIS A 50 -2.18 -0.19 -17.06
CA HIS A 50 -2.44 -0.81 -18.37
C HIS A 50 -2.04 -2.29 -18.45
N THR A 51 -0.78 -2.62 -18.12
CA THR A 51 -0.26 -3.99 -18.25
C THR A 51 -0.68 -4.95 -17.14
N LYS A 52 -1.24 -4.42 -16.04
CA LYS A 52 -1.62 -5.17 -14.82
C LYS A 52 -0.46 -5.91 -14.15
N ARG A 53 0.78 -5.59 -14.51
CA ARG A 53 1.97 -6.11 -13.84
C ARG A 53 2.07 -5.56 -12.43
N ILE A 54 2.48 -6.40 -11.50
CA ILE A 54 2.86 -5.99 -10.15
C ILE A 54 4.22 -5.29 -10.25
N LEU A 55 4.27 -4.03 -9.83
CA LEU A 55 5.47 -3.19 -9.83
C LEU A 55 6.17 -3.20 -8.47
N ALA A 56 5.42 -3.37 -7.38
CA ALA A 56 5.96 -3.53 -6.05
C ALA A 56 4.96 -4.23 -5.11
N VAL A 57 5.50 -4.89 -4.09
CA VAL A 57 4.72 -5.42 -2.96
C VAL A 57 5.44 -5.03 -1.68
N SER A 58 4.72 -4.40 -0.76
CA SER A 58 5.28 -3.99 0.53
C SER A 58 5.67 -5.19 1.37
N GLN A 59 6.44 -4.94 2.43
CA GLN A 59 6.57 -5.90 3.51
C GLN A 59 5.20 -6.23 4.12
N THR A 60 5.07 -7.44 4.65
CA THR A 60 3.87 -7.86 5.37
C THR A 60 3.82 -7.22 6.74
N VAL A 61 2.72 -6.55 7.05
CA VAL A 61 2.45 -5.90 8.35
C VAL A 61 1.16 -6.45 8.97
N GLU A 62 0.85 -6.04 10.20
CA GLU A 62 -0.43 -6.32 10.84
C GLU A 62 -1.60 -5.70 10.07
N GLY A 63 -2.72 -6.43 9.95
CA GLY A 63 -3.81 -5.99 9.08
C GLY A 63 -4.56 -4.75 9.55
N LYS A 64 -4.45 -4.39 10.83
CA LYS A 64 -5.03 -3.15 11.39
C LYS A 64 -4.27 -1.87 11.00
N ARG A 65 -3.07 -1.97 10.41
CA ARG A 65 -2.28 -0.81 9.99
C ARG A 65 -3.08 0.01 8.97
N HIS A 66 -3.13 1.33 9.11
CA HIS A 66 -3.81 2.21 8.15
C HIS A 66 -3.04 2.28 6.82
N ASP A 67 -3.75 2.36 5.69
CA ASP A 67 -3.16 2.27 4.34
C ASP A 67 -2.20 3.43 4.06
N LYS A 68 -2.60 4.69 4.31
CA LYS A 68 -1.67 5.85 4.28
C LYS A 68 -0.39 5.66 5.12
N GLN A 69 -0.49 5.09 6.31
CA GLN A 69 0.68 4.89 7.18
C GLN A 69 1.59 3.78 6.64
N LEU A 70 1.00 2.68 6.14
CA LEU A 70 1.76 1.63 5.47
C LEU A 70 2.51 2.19 4.25
N CYS A 71 1.86 3.03 3.45
CA CYS A 71 2.50 3.67 2.30
C CYS A 71 3.69 4.55 2.68
N ARG A 72 3.54 5.36 3.74
CA ARG A 72 4.62 6.17 4.30
C ARG A 72 5.79 5.31 4.77
N ASP A 73 5.51 4.24 5.50
CA ASP A 73 6.55 3.36 6.07
C ASP A 73 7.26 2.54 4.99
N ASP A 74 6.54 2.12 3.95
CA ASP A 74 7.07 1.40 2.81
C ASP A 74 7.98 2.28 1.94
N GLY A 75 7.59 3.54 1.71
CA GLY A 75 8.41 4.55 1.05
C GLY A 75 8.60 4.34 -0.46
N THR A 76 8.00 3.31 -1.08
CA THR A 76 8.14 3.06 -2.52
C THR A 76 7.66 4.25 -3.36
N VAL A 77 6.56 4.90 -2.95
CA VAL A 77 6.00 6.08 -3.65
C VAL A 77 6.93 7.30 -3.65
N LEU A 78 7.91 7.36 -2.72
CA LEU A 78 8.90 8.44 -2.68
C LEU A 78 9.97 8.31 -3.77
N ARG A 79 10.02 7.15 -4.43
CA ARG A 79 10.93 6.86 -5.56
C ARG A 79 10.24 7.07 -6.91
N ALA A 80 8.99 7.53 -6.92
CA ALA A 80 8.27 7.84 -8.14
C ALA A 80 8.94 9.00 -8.89
N GLU A 81 8.81 8.98 -10.22
CA GLU A 81 9.35 10.05 -11.05
C GLU A 81 8.66 11.40 -10.75
N PRO A 82 9.35 12.54 -10.92
CA PRO A 82 8.72 13.83 -10.80
C PRO A 82 7.53 13.96 -11.76
N GLY A 83 6.34 14.25 -11.24
CA GLY A 83 5.11 14.34 -12.04
C GLY A 83 4.38 13.01 -12.23
N ALA A 84 4.82 11.93 -11.57
CA ALA A 84 4.14 10.64 -11.60
C ALA A 84 2.68 10.74 -11.13
N THR A 85 1.83 9.88 -11.70
CA THR A 85 0.41 9.76 -11.34
C THR A 85 0.15 8.49 -10.53
N CYS A 86 -0.39 8.68 -9.34
CA CYS A 86 -0.82 7.62 -8.43
C CYS A 86 -2.35 7.57 -8.40
N LEU A 87 -2.93 6.46 -8.84
CA LEU A 87 -4.35 6.15 -8.70
C LEU A 87 -4.54 5.37 -7.40
N ALA A 88 -5.34 5.89 -6.46
CA ALA A 88 -5.53 5.28 -5.15
C ALA A 88 -7.00 5.35 -4.70
N ASP A 89 -7.38 4.56 -3.71
CA ASP A 89 -8.69 4.66 -3.06
C ASP A 89 -8.70 5.68 -1.91
N LEU A 90 -9.86 5.89 -1.28
CA LEU A 90 -10.01 6.83 -0.17
C LEU A 90 -9.20 6.46 1.09
N GLY A 91 -8.67 5.23 1.20
CA GLY A 91 -7.72 4.84 2.24
C GLY A 91 -6.39 5.59 2.19
N TYR A 92 -6.11 6.27 1.07
CA TYR A 92 -4.92 7.08 0.82
C TYR A 92 -5.19 8.58 0.82
N VAL A 93 -6.34 9.06 1.31
CA VAL A 93 -6.59 10.51 1.46
C VAL A 93 -5.44 11.19 2.21
N GLY A 94 -4.85 12.22 1.61
CA GLY A 94 -3.70 12.95 2.15
C GLY A 94 -2.33 12.36 1.77
N LEU A 95 -2.28 11.39 0.86
CA LEU A 95 -1.02 10.83 0.34
C LEU A 95 -0.16 11.87 -0.40
N GLN A 96 -0.79 12.87 -1.01
CA GLN A 96 -0.11 13.99 -1.69
C GLN A 96 0.80 14.80 -0.75
N GLU A 97 0.59 14.72 0.57
CA GLU A 97 1.46 15.35 1.57
C GLU A 97 2.83 14.64 1.69
N LEU A 98 2.96 13.40 1.20
CA LEU A 98 4.22 12.65 1.27
C LEU A 98 5.23 13.07 0.20
N SER A 99 4.77 13.56 -0.94
CA SER A 99 5.62 14.06 -2.03
C SER A 99 4.87 15.08 -2.86
N SER A 100 5.40 16.30 -2.94
CA SER A 100 4.84 17.38 -3.78
C SER A 100 4.97 17.10 -5.28
N GLN A 101 5.78 16.09 -5.65
CA GLN A 101 6.00 15.70 -7.04
C GLN A 101 5.03 14.61 -7.50
N LEU A 102 4.24 14.02 -6.58
CA LEU A 102 3.30 12.95 -6.88
C LEU A 102 1.89 13.50 -7.08
N LYS A 103 1.32 13.29 -8.27
CA LYS A 103 -0.10 13.58 -8.52
C LYS A 103 -0.95 12.41 -8.04
N VAL A 104 -1.68 12.60 -6.95
CA VAL A 104 -2.61 11.58 -6.41
C VAL A 104 -4.01 11.83 -6.96
N ILE A 105 -4.61 10.81 -7.58
CA ILE A 105 -6.00 10.80 -8.04
C ILE A 105 -6.77 9.82 -7.18
N LEU A 106 -7.85 10.30 -6.58
CA LEU A 106 -8.77 9.54 -5.75
C LEU A 106 -10.11 9.38 -6.47
N PRO A 107 -10.91 8.34 -6.17
CA PRO A 107 -12.27 8.25 -6.67
C PRO A 107 -13.11 9.42 -6.18
N ILE A 108 -14.08 9.83 -7.01
CA ILE A 108 -15.11 10.83 -6.70
C ILE A 108 -16.20 10.18 -5.84
#